data_AF-A0A5K0YB89-F1
#
_entry.id   AF-A0A5K0YB89-F1
#
_cell.length_a   1.000
_cell.length_b   1.000
_cell.length_c   1.000
_cell.angle_alpha   90.00
_cell.angle_beta   90.00
_cell.angle_gamma   90.00
#
_symmetry.space_group_name_H-M   'P 1'
#
loop_
_entity.id
_entity.type
_entity.pdbx_description
1 polymer ?
#
loop_
_entity_poly.entity_id
_entity_poly.type
_entity_poly.pdbx_seq_one_letter_code
_entity_poly.pdbx_strand_id
1 'polypeptide(L)'
;MKCVAMSTVHCIWRGTNFTFKPAIGVTGGILILWHRGILAEVFDIGSFSISLRAQLYSINRWVVFSFIYGPATSTNQHLLWADLSRILESSELPHILVGDFNCLLHTSESSQPVNMNPFIRSFQHFVKQHGLCTLSHSGEAYTWSNNRLLPCL
;
A
#
# COMPACT_ATOMS: atom_id res chain seq x y z
N MET A 1 -14.01 6.35 19.93
CA MET A 1 -13.15 6.90 18.85
C MET A 1 -13.92 6.75 17.56
N LYS A 2 -14.09 7.83 16.78
CA LYS A 2 -15.05 7.85 15.67
C LYS A 2 -14.39 7.29 14.41
N CYS A 3 -14.98 6.23 13.84
CA CYS A 3 -14.82 5.87 12.44
C CYS A 3 -14.89 7.15 11.59
N VAL A 4 -14.03 7.32 10.58
CA VAL A 4 -14.06 8.49 9.69
C VAL A 4 -15.47 8.58 9.12
N ALA A 5 -16.24 9.57 9.57
CA ALA A 5 -17.60 9.76 9.10
C ALA A 5 -17.54 10.27 7.66
N MET A 6 -18.55 9.93 6.86
CA MET A 6 -18.68 10.43 5.49
C MET A 6 -18.63 11.97 5.41
N SER A 7 -19.17 12.65 6.42
CA SER A 7 -19.06 14.10 6.59
C SER A 7 -17.61 14.57 6.75
N THR A 8 -16.76 13.81 7.43
CA THR A 8 -15.31 14.09 7.57
C THR A 8 -14.57 13.94 6.24
N VAL A 9 -14.92 12.92 5.44
CA VAL A 9 -14.36 12.76 4.09
C VAL A 9 -14.69 13.99 3.24
N HIS A 10 -15.94 14.48 3.27
CA HIS A 10 -16.33 15.69 2.54
C HIS A 10 -15.67 16.98 3.05
N CYS A 11 -15.27 17.05 4.32
CA CYS A 11 -14.51 18.19 4.84
C CYS A 11 -13.05 18.22 4.34
N ILE A 12 -12.43 17.06 4.14
CA ILE A 12 -11.04 16.93 3.67
C ILE A 12 -10.99 16.95 2.14
N TRP A 13 -11.97 16.31 1.51
CA TRP A 13 -12.08 16.08 0.09
C TRP A 13 -13.44 16.56 -0.41
N ARG A 14 -13.44 17.72 -1.08
CA ARG A 14 -14.65 18.28 -1.70
C ARG A 14 -15.11 17.50 -2.95
N GLY A 15 -14.38 16.46 -3.34
CA GLY A 15 -14.74 15.56 -4.42
C GLY A 15 -15.74 14.49 -4.00
N THR A 16 -16.26 13.78 -4.99
CA THR A 16 -17.24 12.68 -4.83
C THR A 16 -16.64 11.31 -5.04
N ASN A 17 -15.41 11.27 -5.58
CA ASN A 17 -14.73 10.05 -5.98
C ASN A 17 -13.81 9.60 -4.84
N PHE A 18 -14.22 8.54 -4.16
CA PHE A 18 -13.46 7.90 -3.11
C PHE A 18 -13.92 6.45 -2.93
N THR A 19 -13.07 5.66 -2.28
CA THR A 19 -13.42 4.35 -1.73
C THR A 19 -12.70 4.18 -0.41
N PHE A 20 -13.19 3.29 0.44
CA PHE A 20 -12.53 3.03 1.71
C PHE A 20 -12.73 1.60 2.19
N LYS A 21 -11.76 1.15 2.97
CA LYS A 21 -11.85 0.00 3.85
C LYS A 21 -11.94 0.55 5.27
N PRO A 22 -12.98 0.21 6.05
CA PRO A 22 -13.10 0.73 7.40
C PRO A 22 -12.00 0.18 8.32
N ALA A 23 -11.63 0.99 9.31
CA ALA A 23 -10.83 0.53 10.43
C ALA A 23 -11.67 -0.35 11.37
N ILE A 24 -11.03 -1.29 12.06
CA ILE A 24 -11.64 -2.04 13.15
C ILE A 24 -11.13 -1.42 14.44
N GLY A 25 -12.00 -0.66 15.13
CA GLY A 25 -11.60 0.13 16.29
C GLY A 25 -10.60 1.23 15.89
N VAL A 26 -9.35 1.10 16.34
CA VAL A 26 -8.25 2.05 16.06
C VAL A 26 -7.21 1.50 15.08
N THR A 27 -7.48 0.33 14.51
CA THR A 27 -6.50 -0.42 13.73
C THR A 27 -6.96 -0.54 12.28
N GLY A 28 -6.03 -0.29 11.36
CA GLY A 28 -6.29 -0.41 9.94
C GLY A 28 -7.06 0.78 9.38
N GLY A 29 -7.73 0.50 8.27
CA GLY A 29 -8.47 1.49 7.52
C GLY A 29 -7.62 2.07 6.38
N ILE A 30 -8.24 2.16 5.21
CA ILE A 30 -7.62 2.76 4.02
C ILE A 30 -8.68 3.65 3.40
N LEU A 31 -8.34 4.91 3.14
CA LEU A 31 -9.17 5.85 2.39
C LEU A 31 -8.42 6.23 1.11
N ILE A 32 -9.03 5.98 -0.04
CA ILE A 32 -8.50 6.44 -1.33
C ILE A 32 -9.42 7.52 -1.86
N LEU A 33 -8.82 8.63 -2.25
CA LEU A 33 -9.48 9.79 -2.86
C LEU A 33 -8.85 10.00 -4.22
N TRP A 34 -9.65 10.24 -5.25
CA TRP A 34 -9.11 10.59 -6.58
C TRP A 34 -9.90 11.69 -7.25
N HIS A 35 -9.21 12.47 -8.07
CA HIS A 35 -9.81 13.59 -8.78
C HIS A 35 -10.92 13.12 -9.73
N ARG A 36 -11.96 13.95 -9.95
CA ARG A 36 -13.08 13.61 -10.84
C ARG A 36 -12.67 13.33 -12.28
N GLY A 37 -11.56 13.94 -12.71
CA GLY A 37 -10.98 13.72 -14.02
C GLY A 37 -10.24 12.38 -14.17
N ILE A 38 -10.06 11.59 -13.11
CA ILE A 38 -9.43 10.27 -13.17
C ILE A 38 -10.54 9.22 -13.28
N LEU A 39 -10.58 8.51 -14.41
CA LEU A 39 -11.43 7.34 -14.56
C LEU A 39 -10.81 6.19 -13.76
N ALA A 40 -11.44 5.83 -12.65
CA ALA A 40 -11.03 4.71 -11.82
C ALA A 40 -12.23 3.95 -11.27
N GLU A 41 -12.06 2.65 -11.12
CA GLU A 41 -13.03 1.74 -10.53
C GLU A 41 -12.36 0.87 -9.47
N VAL A 42 -13.14 0.48 -8.46
CA VAL A 42 -12.67 -0.46 -7.44
C VAL A 42 -12.57 -1.85 -8.06
N PHE A 43 -11.35 -2.40 -8.08
CA PHE A 43 -11.07 -3.73 -8.59
C PHE A 43 -11.20 -4.77 -7.49
N ASP A 44 -10.69 -4.48 -6.30
CA ASP A 44 -10.71 -5.39 -5.16
C ASP A 44 -10.55 -4.64 -3.83
N ILE A 45 -11.10 -5.21 -2.75
CA ILE A 45 -10.86 -4.76 -1.37
C ILE A 45 -10.41 -5.97 -0.56
N GLY A 46 -9.10 -6.05 -0.31
CA GLY A 46 -8.48 -7.12 0.46
C GLY A 46 -8.41 -6.83 1.96
N SER A 47 -7.73 -7.70 2.70
CA SER A 47 -7.58 -7.54 4.15
C SER A 47 -6.72 -6.34 4.54
N PHE A 48 -5.69 -6.06 3.73
CA PHE A 48 -4.65 -5.07 3.97
C PHE A 48 -4.45 -4.13 2.78
N SER A 49 -5.35 -4.15 1.80
CA SER A 49 -5.23 -3.35 0.58
C SER A 49 -6.57 -2.99 -0.03
N ILE A 50 -6.57 -1.97 -0.88
CA ILE A 50 -7.62 -1.69 -1.85
C ILE A 50 -6.96 -1.56 -3.21
N SER A 51 -7.45 -2.28 -4.21
CA SER A 51 -6.97 -2.20 -5.59
C SER A 51 -7.96 -1.46 -6.47
N LEU A 52 -7.47 -0.49 -7.24
CA LEU A 52 -8.22 0.26 -8.24
C LEU A 52 -7.70 -0.07 -9.64
N ARG A 53 -8.61 -0.21 -10.61
CA ARG A 53 -8.23 -0.07 -12.02
C ARG A 53 -8.44 1.38 -12.41
N ALA A 54 -7.41 2.05 -12.89
CA ALA A 54 -7.48 3.45 -13.30
C ALA A 54 -6.86 3.65 -14.68
N GLN A 55 -7.48 4.54 -15.48
CA GLN A 55 -6.93 4.95 -16.76
C GLN A 55 -5.89 6.05 -16.55
N LEU A 56 -4.66 5.78 -16.95
CA LEU A 56 -3.59 6.76 -16.93
C LEU A 56 -3.53 7.48 -18.29
N TYR A 57 -4.04 8.71 -18.33
CA TYR A 57 -4.15 9.49 -19.58
C TYR A 57 -2.81 9.73 -20.27
N SER A 58 -1.72 9.89 -19.52
CA SER A 58 -0.38 10.16 -20.08
C SER A 58 0.13 9.04 -21.00
N ILE A 59 -0.27 7.80 -20.75
CA ILE A 59 0.13 6.62 -21.52
C ILE A 59 -1.05 5.95 -22.25
N ASN A 60 -2.25 6.51 -22.12
CA ASN A 60 -3.50 5.97 -22.62
C ASN A 60 -3.70 4.46 -22.33
N ARG A 61 -3.41 4.04 -21.10
CA ARG A 61 -3.54 2.64 -20.66
C ARG A 61 -4.22 2.53 -19.31
N TRP A 62 -4.89 1.41 -19.10
CA TRP A 62 -5.36 1.00 -17.79
C TRP A 62 -4.20 0.44 -16.96
N VAL A 63 -4.18 0.78 -15.69
CA VAL A 63 -3.19 0.34 -14.70
C VAL A 63 -3.95 -0.09 -13.45
N VAL A 64 -3.49 -1.16 -12.82
CA VAL A 64 -3.99 -1.60 -11.51
C VAL A 64 -3.13 -0.96 -10.42
N PHE A 65 -3.74 -0.19 -9.54
CA PHE A 65 -3.09 0.39 -8.37
C PHE A 65 -3.55 -0.33 -7.12
N SER A 66 -2.65 -0.97 -6.39
CA SER A 66 -2.95 -1.58 -5.09
C SER A 66 -2.40 -0.70 -3.97
N PHE A 67 -3.29 -0.06 -3.23
CA PHE A 67 -2.97 0.78 -2.08
C PHE A 67 -2.95 -0.10 -0.84
N ILE A 68 -1.81 -0.14 -0.16
CA ILE A 68 -1.51 -1.13 0.88
C ILE A 68 -1.35 -0.44 2.24
N TYR A 69 -1.98 -1.02 3.26
CA TYR A 69 -1.66 -0.79 4.66
C TYR A 69 -1.42 -2.15 5.30
N GLY A 70 -0.17 -2.59 5.20
CA GLY A 70 0.31 -3.90 5.60
C GLY A 70 0.26 -4.12 7.11
N PRO A 71 0.17 -5.38 7.56
CA PRO A 71 0.11 -5.68 8.99
C PRO A 71 1.44 -5.35 9.68
N ALA A 72 1.37 -4.68 10.84
CA ALA A 72 2.53 -4.41 11.68
C ALA A 72 3.18 -5.67 12.27
N THR A 73 2.44 -6.78 12.29
CA THR A 73 2.92 -8.07 12.79
C THR A 73 3.02 -9.08 11.66
N SER A 74 4.07 -9.90 11.76
CA SER A 74 4.37 -11.04 10.92
C SER A 74 3.23 -12.00 10.62
N THR A 75 2.38 -12.28 11.61
CA THR A 75 1.36 -13.34 11.54
C THR A 75 0.46 -13.21 10.32
N ASN A 76 0.18 -11.98 9.87
CA ASN A 76 -0.76 -11.73 8.78
C ASN A 76 -0.10 -11.35 7.45
N GLN A 77 1.24 -11.31 7.36
CA GLN A 77 1.92 -10.93 6.11
C GLN A 77 1.62 -11.90 4.97
N HIS A 78 1.49 -13.20 5.26
CA HIS A 78 1.15 -14.20 4.27
C HIS A 78 -0.21 -13.93 3.59
N LEU A 79 -1.17 -13.37 4.34
CA LEU A 79 -2.47 -12.98 3.79
C LEU A 79 -2.34 -11.81 2.81
N LEU A 80 -1.53 -10.80 3.17
CA LEU A 80 -1.24 -9.68 2.26
C LEU A 80 -0.58 -10.18 0.97
N TRP A 81 0.42 -11.05 1.06
CA TRP A 81 1.13 -11.57 -0.13
C TRP A 81 0.23 -12.45 -0.99
N ALA A 82 -0.63 -13.27 -0.39
CA ALA A 82 -1.60 -14.08 -1.12
C ALA A 82 -2.63 -13.22 -1.86
N ASP A 83 -3.20 -12.21 -1.18
CA ASP A 83 -4.16 -11.27 -1.77
C ASP A 83 -3.52 -10.52 -2.94
N LEU A 84 -2.32 -9.97 -2.76
CA LEU A 84 -1.62 -9.24 -3.83
C LEU A 84 -1.21 -10.15 -4.99
N SER A 85 -0.77 -11.39 -4.72
CA SER A 85 -0.42 -12.34 -5.78
C SER A 85 -1.62 -12.65 -6.66
N ARG A 86 -2.80 -12.88 -6.05
CA ARG A 86 -4.05 -13.08 -6.78
C ARG A 86 -4.38 -11.87 -7.66
N ILE A 87 -4.19 -10.66 -7.17
CA ILE A 87 -4.42 -9.43 -7.96
C ILE A 87 -3.46 -9.36 -9.14
N LEU A 88 -2.17 -9.56 -8.91
CA LEU A 88 -1.13 -9.56 -9.94
C LEU A 88 -1.41 -10.59 -11.04
N GLU A 89 -1.83 -11.80 -10.66
CA GLU A 89 -2.14 -12.90 -11.57
C GLU A 89 -3.49 -12.76 -12.29
N SER A 90 -4.43 -11.97 -11.73
CA SER A 90 -5.78 -11.81 -12.29
C SER A 90 -5.88 -10.88 -13.50
N SER A 91 -4.79 -10.19 -13.86
CA SER A 91 -4.81 -9.17 -14.92
C SER A 91 -3.44 -8.96 -15.53
N GLU A 92 -3.38 -8.94 -16.87
CA GLU A 92 -2.18 -8.62 -17.65
C GLU A 92 -1.85 -7.10 -17.70
N LEU A 93 -2.71 -6.26 -17.12
CA LEU A 93 -2.44 -4.82 -17.00
C LEU A 93 -1.17 -4.57 -16.17
N PRO A 94 -0.45 -3.45 -16.40
CA PRO A 94 0.60 -3.02 -15.50
C PRO A 94 0.07 -2.83 -14.07
N HIS A 95 0.85 -3.24 -13.08
CA HIS A 95 0.52 -3.11 -11.66
C HIS A 95 1.45 -2.14 -10.97
N ILE A 96 0.89 -1.30 -10.11
CA ILE A 96 1.61 -0.42 -9.19
C ILE A 96 1.15 -0.77 -7.79
N LEU A 97 2.09 -1.22 -6.96
CA LEU A 97 1.86 -1.45 -5.53
C LEU A 97 2.43 -0.26 -4.76
N VAL A 98 1.60 0.36 -3.92
CA VAL A 98 1.99 1.57 -3.19
C VAL A 98 1.36 1.56 -1.80
N GLY A 99 2.08 2.09 -0.82
CA GLY A 99 1.58 2.26 0.53
C GLY A 99 2.60 1.87 1.58
N ASP A 100 2.11 1.64 2.78
CA ASP A 100 2.93 1.20 3.89
C ASP A 100 2.86 -0.32 4.00
N PHE A 101 3.96 -1.00 3.66
CA PHE A 101 4.04 -2.46 3.74
C PHE A 101 4.32 -2.96 5.16
N ASN A 102 4.70 -2.08 6.10
CA ASN A 102 5.23 -2.45 7.43
C ASN A 102 6.32 -3.54 7.35
N CYS A 103 7.14 -3.50 6.30
CA CYS A 103 8.20 -4.47 6.06
C CYS A 103 9.36 -3.83 5.29
N LEU A 104 10.59 -4.12 5.71
CA LEU A 104 11.79 -3.73 4.98
C LEU A 104 12.00 -4.70 3.81
N LEU A 105 12.35 -4.16 2.65
CA LEU A 105 12.84 -4.94 1.51
C LEU A 105 14.33 -5.21 1.63
N HIS A 106 15.08 -4.23 2.16
CA HIS A 106 16.52 -4.34 2.43
C HIS A 106 16.83 -3.88 3.85
N THR A 107 17.78 -4.54 4.51
CA THR A 107 18.19 -4.15 5.88
C THR A 107 18.81 -2.75 5.95
N SER A 108 19.32 -2.24 4.81
CA SER A 108 19.82 -0.87 4.66
C SER A 108 18.73 0.21 4.72
N GLU A 109 17.46 -0.17 4.63
CA GLU A 109 16.32 0.76 4.74
C GLU A 109 15.99 1.09 6.22
N SER A 110 16.70 0.49 7.18
CA SER A 110 16.62 0.90 8.59
C SER A 110 17.85 1.74 8.98
N SER A 111 17.61 2.73 9.82
CA SER A 111 18.64 3.51 10.51
C SER A 111 19.35 2.73 11.61
N GLN A 112 18.79 1.59 12.02
CA GLN A 112 19.35 0.70 13.03
C GLN A 112 19.87 -0.58 12.40
N PRO A 113 20.85 -1.26 13.02
CA PRO A 113 21.25 -2.59 12.59
C PRO A 113 20.06 -3.57 12.69
N VAL A 114 19.56 -4.01 11.54
CA VAL A 114 18.52 -5.04 11.44
C VAL A 114 19.12 -6.30 10.80
N ASN A 115 18.93 -7.44 11.48
CA ASN A 115 19.31 -8.73 10.93
C ASN A 115 18.31 -9.21 9.89
N MET A 116 18.82 -9.90 8.86
CA MET A 116 17.99 -10.55 7.86
C MET A 116 17.06 -11.58 8.53
N ASN A 117 15.77 -11.29 8.55
CA ASN A 117 14.75 -12.10 9.20
C ASN A 117 13.77 -12.71 8.17
N PRO A 118 12.91 -13.65 8.59
CA PRO A 118 11.94 -14.28 7.68
C PRO A 118 10.97 -13.30 6.99
N PHE A 119 10.66 -12.13 7.59
CA PHE A 119 9.76 -11.14 7.01
C PHE A 119 10.38 -10.45 5.79
N ILE A 120 11.62 -9.99 5.95
CA ILE A 120 12.40 -9.39 4.85
C ILE A 120 12.54 -10.42 3.73
N ARG A 121 12.89 -11.67 4.06
CA ARG A 121 13.01 -12.74 3.06
C ARG A 121 11.68 -13.04 2.35
N SER A 122 10.56 -13.06 3.08
CA SER A 122 9.23 -13.26 2.49
C SER A 122 8.88 -12.12 1.54
N PHE A 123 9.19 -10.87 1.89
CA PHE A 123 8.91 -9.73 1.03
C PHE A 123 9.81 -9.73 -0.21
N GLN A 124 11.11 -10.01 -0.06
CA GLN A 124 12.03 -10.20 -1.19
C GLN A 124 11.59 -11.33 -2.12
N HIS A 125 11.10 -12.44 -1.56
CA HIS A 125 10.58 -13.55 -2.35
C HIS A 125 9.35 -13.13 -3.16
N PHE A 126 8.39 -12.44 -2.53
CA PHE A 126 7.21 -11.90 -3.21
C PHE A 126 7.59 -10.95 -4.36
N VAL A 127 8.50 -10.00 -4.10
CA VAL A 127 8.99 -9.06 -5.12
C VAL A 127 9.64 -9.80 -6.29
N LYS A 128 10.49 -10.79 -6.00
CA LYS A 128 11.17 -11.59 -7.02
C LYS A 128 10.20 -12.47 -7.82
N GLN A 129 9.26 -13.13 -7.15
CA GLN A 129 8.28 -14.04 -7.77
C GLN A 129 7.46 -13.33 -8.84
N HIS A 130 7.06 -12.09 -8.58
CA HIS A 130 6.21 -11.30 -9.48
C HIS A 130 6.99 -10.33 -10.37
N GLY A 131 8.33 -10.41 -10.39
CA GLY A 131 9.17 -9.55 -11.21
C GLY A 131 9.02 -8.06 -10.91
N LEU A 132 8.67 -7.72 -9.67
CA LEU A 132 8.42 -6.33 -9.26
C LEU A 132 9.76 -5.59 -9.14
N CYS A 133 9.74 -4.31 -9.52
CA CYS A 133 10.85 -3.40 -9.32
C CYS A 133 10.45 -2.23 -8.42
N THR A 134 11.38 -1.80 -7.58
CA THR A 134 11.22 -0.59 -6.78
C THR A 134 11.41 0.63 -7.66
N LEU A 135 10.49 1.60 -7.57
CA LEU A 135 10.71 2.90 -8.18
C LEU A 135 11.83 3.63 -7.44
N SER A 136 12.74 4.25 -8.19
CA SER A 136 13.77 5.10 -7.61
C SER A 136 13.13 6.27 -6.87
N HIS A 137 13.39 6.36 -5.57
CA HIS A 137 12.99 7.50 -4.75
C HIS A 137 14.10 8.54 -4.72
N SER A 138 13.77 9.78 -5.02
CA SER A 138 14.59 10.95 -4.72
C SER A 138 13.98 11.64 -3.50
N GLY A 139 14.70 11.70 -2.38
CA GLY A 139 14.19 12.31 -1.16
C GLY A 139 14.91 11.79 0.08
N GLU A 140 14.23 11.84 1.21
CA GLU A 140 14.75 11.38 2.49
C GLU A 140 15.06 9.88 2.47
N ALA A 141 16.09 9.46 3.19
CA ALA A 141 16.54 8.07 3.22
C ALA A 141 15.55 7.12 3.90
N TYR A 142 14.61 7.64 4.70
CA TYR A 142 13.67 6.87 5.50
C TYR A 142 12.25 7.44 5.42
N THR A 143 11.25 6.57 5.42
CA THR A 143 9.83 6.95 5.27
C THR A 143 9.06 7.02 6.60
N TRP A 144 9.68 6.68 7.73
CA TRP A 144 9.06 6.67 9.05
C TRP A 144 10.07 6.97 10.17
N SER A 145 9.56 7.51 11.28
CA SER A 145 10.31 7.69 12.53
C SER A 145 9.39 7.41 13.72
N ASN A 146 9.91 6.70 14.72
CA ASN A 146 9.25 6.50 16.01
C ASN A 146 9.36 7.72 16.95
N ASN A 147 9.79 8.88 16.45
CA ASN A 147 10.04 10.12 17.20
C ASN A 147 11.06 9.96 18.34
N ARG A 148 11.94 8.95 18.30
CA ARG A 148 13.07 8.83 19.22
C ARG A 148 14.28 9.59 18.68
N LEU A 149 15.18 9.98 19.60
CA LEU A 149 16.46 10.64 19.29
C LEU A 149 17.30 9.87 18.25
N LEU A 150 17.21 8.55 18.29
CA LEU A 150 17.65 7.66 17.23
C LEU A 150 16.39 7.04 16.61
N PRO A 151 15.94 7.51 15.44
CA PRO A 151 14.82 6.91 14.73
C PRO A 151 15.10 5.42 14.56
N CYS A 152 14.08 4.59 14.76
CA CYS A 152 14.12 3.19 14.37
C CYS A 152 13.00 3.00 13.34
N LEU A 153 13.26 2.16 12.35
CA LEU A 153 12.26 1.38 11.64
C LEU A 153 12.36 -0.04 12.19
#